data_AF-A0A0S8I4E2-F1
#
_entry.id   AF-A0A0S8I4E2-F1
#
_cell.length_a   1.000
_cell.length_b   1.000
_cell.length_c   1.000
_cell.angle_alpha   90.00
_cell.angle_beta   90.00
_cell.angle_gamma   90.00
#
_symmetry.space_group_name_H-M   'P 1'
#
loop_
_entity.id
_entity.type
_entity.pdbx_description
1 polymer ?
#
loop_
_entity_poly.entity_id
_entity_poly.type
_entity_poly.pdbx_seq_one_letter_code
_entity_poly.pdbx_strand_id
1 'polypeptide(L)'
;MPDKMIQVKVFRFDPSVDREPRYQTYPVPLEKGMSAMAALDYIYQNLDGTLSYYDHAACDLGICARCTGMIDGKPGLFCQAVIQGDVTLEPVSKDRVLKDLVAKKP
;
A
#
# COMPACT_ATOMS: atom_id res chain seq x y z
N MET A 1 0.75 -15.66 -17.17
CA MET A 1 1.50 -14.46 -17.60
C MET A 1 0.64 -13.27 -17.23
N PRO A 2 1.13 -12.28 -16.49
CA PRO A 2 0.33 -11.10 -16.18
C PRO A 2 -0.03 -10.39 -17.48
N ASP A 3 -1.32 -10.14 -17.69
CA ASP A 3 -1.88 -9.66 -18.95
C ASP A 3 -1.62 -8.15 -19.15
N LYS A 4 -1.26 -7.44 -18.07
CA LYS A 4 -1.11 -5.98 -18.04
C LYS A 4 -0.23 -5.51 -16.89
N MET A 5 0.55 -4.45 -17.11
CA MET A 5 1.25 -3.72 -16.04
C MET A 5 0.39 -2.53 -15.59
N ILE A 6 0.32 -2.27 -14.29
CA ILE A 6 -0.38 -1.13 -13.69
C ILE A 6 0.60 -0.21 -12.96
N GLN A 7 0.22 1.06 -12.83
CA GLN A 7 0.93 2.05 -12.05
C GLN A 7 0.37 2.10 -10.63
N VAL A 8 1.14 1.62 -9.66
CA VAL A 8 0.79 1.68 -8.24
C VAL A 8 1.50 2.88 -7.63
N LYS A 9 0.74 3.95 -7.36
CA LYS A 9 1.25 5.19 -6.75
C LYS A 9 1.14 5.08 -5.24
N VAL A 10 2.27 5.06 -4.55
CA VAL A 10 2.33 4.85 -3.10
C VAL A 10 2.82 6.12 -2.41
N PHE A 11 2.13 6.50 -1.34
CA PHE A 11 2.59 7.53 -0.41
C PHE A 11 3.84 7.07 0.33
N ARG A 12 4.90 7.87 0.29
CA ARG A 12 6.18 7.62 0.95
C ARG A 12 6.52 8.77 1.88
N PHE A 13 6.91 8.45 3.10
CA PHE A 13 7.38 9.44 4.06
C PHE A 13 8.13 8.75 5.20
N ASP A 14 9.39 9.12 5.39
CA ASP A 14 10.17 8.74 6.55
C ASP A 14 10.56 10.00 7.34
N PRO A 15 9.92 10.29 8.49
CA PRO A 15 10.20 11.48 9.30
C PRO A 15 11.66 11.63 9.74
N SER A 16 12.47 10.56 9.68
CA SER A 16 13.88 10.60 10.05
C SER A 16 14.79 11.18 8.97
N VAL A 17 14.34 11.20 7.71
CA VAL A 17 15.15 11.63 6.55
C VAL A 17 14.42 12.59 5.61
N ASP A 18 13.10 12.46 5.49
CA ASP A 18 12.28 13.26 4.57
C ASP A 18 11.79 14.55 5.25
N ARG A 19 11.86 15.66 4.53
CA ARG A 19 11.28 16.94 4.97
C ARG A 19 9.77 17.03 4.73
N GLU A 20 9.30 16.38 3.67
CA GLU A 20 7.92 16.40 3.22
C GLU A 20 7.56 15.05 2.59
N PRO A 21 6.29 14.62 2.67
CA PRO A 21 5.85 13.39 2.06
C PRO A 21 5.90 13.47 0.54
N ARG A 22 6.15 12.34 -0.11
CA ARG A 22 6.21 12.22 -1.56
C ARG A 22 5.37 11.06 -2.05
N TYR A 23 5.08 11.05 -3.36
CA TYR A 23 4.51 9.88 -4.01
C TYR A 23 5.56 9.21 -4.87
N GLN A 24 5.59 7.89 -4.83
CA GLN A 24 6.43 7.07 -5.69
C GLN A 24 5.56 6.09 -6.44
N THR A 25 5.77 6.01 -7.76
CA THR A 25 4.99 5.13 -8.63
C THR A 25 5.82 3.90 -8.97
N TYR A 26 5.20 2.72 -8.84
CA TYR A 26 5.81 1.44 -9.13
C TYR A 26 5.03 0.73 -10.24
N PRO A 27 5.72 0.20 -11.27
CA PRO A 27 5.10 -0.64 -12.27
C PRO A 27 4.93 -2.06 -11.72
N VAL A 28 3.69 -2.51 -11.54
CA VAL A 28 3.36 -3.82 -10.96
C VAL A 28 2.60 -4.67 -11.99
N PRO A 29 2.94 -5.96 -12.17
CA PRO A 29 2.16 -6.86 -13.01
C PRO A 29 0.79 -7.11 -12.37
N LEU A 30 -0.29 -6.77 -13.08
CA LEU A 30 -1.64 -7.00 -12.61
C LEU A 30 -2.03 -8.46 -12.81
N GLU A 31 -2.49 -9.08 -11.73
CA GLU A 31 -3.10 -10.40 -11.74
C GLU A 31 -4.60 -10.32 -11.46
N LYS A 32 -5.37 -11.28 -11.97
CA LYS A 32 -6.81 -11.31 -11.77
C LYS A 32 -7.13 -11.56 -10.30
N GLY A 33 -7.89 -10.66 -9.67
CA GLY A 33 -8.24 -10.76 -8.26
C GLY A 33 -7.12 -10.30 -7.31
N MET A 34 -6.06 -9.68 -7.85
CA MET A 34 -4.98 -9.10 -7.05
C MET A 34 -5.54 -8.05 -6.07
N SER A 35 -5.16 -8.16 -4.81
CA SER A 35 -5.48 -7.15 -3.80
C SER A 35 -4.45 -6.01 -3.81
N ALA A 36 -4.81 -4.87 -3.24
CA ALA A 36 -3.87 -3.79 -2.98
C ALA A 36 -2.69 -4.27 -2.11
N MET A 37 -2.93 -5.19 -1.18
CA MET A 37 -1.87 -5.81 -0.37
C MET A 37 -0.91 -6.64 -1.21
N ALA A 38 -1.40 -7.48 -2.12
CA ALA A 38 -0.54 -8.25 -3.02
C ALA A 38 0.34 -7.32 -3.90
N ALA A 39 -0.17 -6.15 -4.29
CA ALA A 39 0.63 -5.15 -4.98
C ALA A 39 1.73 -4.55 -4.10
N LEU A 40 1.44 -4.26 -2.82
CA LEU A 40 2.44 -3.81 -1.85
C LEU A 40 3.52 -4.87 -1.60
N ASP A 41 3.12 -6.13 -1.46
CA ASP A 41 4.04 -7.26 -1.31
C ASP A 41 4.95 -7.41 -2.53
N TYR A 42 4.40 -7.32 -3.74
CA TYR A 42 5.19 -7.35 -4.97
C TYR A 42 6.22 -6.23 -5.01
N ILE A 43 5.81 -4.99 -4.68
CA ILE A 43 6.71 -3.84 -4.63
C ILE A 43 7.82 -4.09 -3.63
N TYR A 44 7.49 -4.50 -2.41
CA TYR A 44 8.47 -4.74 -1.35
C TYR A 44 9.49 -5.82 -1.72
N GLN A 45 9.01 -6.94 -2.27
CA GLN A 45 9.85 -8.10 -2.56
C GLN A 45 10.71 -7.92 -3.82
N ASN A 46 10.25 -7.16 -4.82
CA ASN A 46 10.87 -7.14 -6.15
C ASN A 46 11.40 -5.76 -6.58
N LEU A 47 10.89 -4.66 -6.01
CA LEU A 47 11.17 -3.31 -6.51
C LEU A 47 11.81 -2.40 -5.44
N ASP A 48 11.26 -2.37 -4.22
CA ASP A 48 11.73 -1.52 -3.13
C ASP A 48 11.44 -2.12 -1.74
N GLY A 49 12.42 -2.84 -1.20
CA GLY A 49 12.38 -3.42 0.15
C GLY A 49 12.47 -2.41 1.30
N THR A 50 12.49 -1.11 1.04
CA THR A 50 12.45 -0.07 2.08
C THR A 50 11.03 0.37 2.43
N LEU A 51 10.04 -0.03 1.62
CA LEU A 51 8.63 0.32 1.79
C LEU A 51 8.08 -0.23 3.10
N SER A 52 7.51 0.63 3.93
CA SER A 52 6.88 0.22 5.20
C SER A 52 5.36 0.22 5.13
N TYR A 53 4.75 -0.91 5.49
CA TYR A 53 3.30 -1.10 5.58
C TYR A 53 2.99 -2.16 6.64
N TYR A 54 1.74 -2.22 7.10
CA TYR A 54 1.32 -3.28 8.00
C TYR A 54 1.08 -4.58 7.23
N ASP A 55 1.91 -5.57 7.50
CA ASP A 55 1.79 -6.91 6.94
C ASP A 55 0.43 -7.58 7.31
N HIS A 56 -0.10 -8.34 6.37
CA HIS A 56 -1.33 -9.13 6.47
C HIS A 56 -1.12 -10.51 7.11
N ALA A 57 0.13 -10.96 7.31
CA ALA A 57 0.49 -12.28 7.85
C ALA A 57 -0.26 -12.70 9.13
N ALA A 58 -0.78 -11.73 9.89
CA ALA A 58 -1.57 -12.00 11.08
C ALA A 58 -3.00 -12.50 10.79
N CYS A 59 -3.56 -12.34 9.58
CA CYS A 59 -4.99 -12.59 9.37
C CYS A 59 -5.40 -12.91 7.93
N ASP A 60 -5.04 -12.10 6.95
CA ASP A 60 -5.56 -12.09 5.55
C ASP A 60 -7.11 -12.17 5.37
N LEU A 61 -7.88 -12.16 6.46
CA LEU A 61 -9.34 -12.29 6.50
C LEU A 61 -10.02 -10.96 6.85
N GLY A 62 -9.26 -9.86 6.94
CA GLY A 62 -9.79 -8.53 7.29
C GLY A 62 -10.16 -8.31 8.76
N ILE A 63 -9.95 -9.27 9.65
CA ILE A 63 -10.39 -9.22 11.06
C ILE A 63 -9.45 -8.37 11.93
N CYS A 64 -8.16 -8.29 11.59
CA CYS A 64 -7.18 -7.55 12.40
C CYS A 64 -7.25 -6.01 12.22
N ALA A 65 -7.85 -5.55 11.11
CA ALA A 65 -7.94 -4.16 10.69
C ALA A 65 -6.60 -3.38 10.74
N ARG A 66 -5.46 -4.07 10.62
CA ARG A 66 -4.12 -3.44 10.60
C ARG A 66 -3.76 -2.92 9.21
N CYS A 67 -4.22 -3.60 8.17
CA CYS A 67 -4.01 -3.22 6.76
C CYS A 67 -4.91 -2.03 6.31
N THR A 68 -5.40 -1.21 7.26
CA THR A 68 -6.32 -0.10 6.96
C THR A 68 -5.55 1.07 6.35
N GLY A 69 -6.02 1.55 5.20
CA GLY A 69 -5.46 2.71 4.52
C GLY A 69 -6.47 3.34 3.57
N MET A 70 -5.97 4.21 2.69
CA MET A 70 -6.76 4.83 1.63
C MET A 70 -6.38 4.19 0.29
N ILE A 71 -7.39 3.74 -0.46
CA ILE A 71 -7.27 3.21 -1.82
C ILE A 71 -8.06 4.15 -2.73
N ASP A 72 -7.35 4.86 -3.61
CA ASP A 72 -7.92 5.92 -4.47
C ASP A 72 -8.75 6.94 -3.68
N GLY A 73 -8.22 7.36 -2.53
CA GLY A 73 -8.86 8.34 -1.66
C GLY A 73 -10.06 7.81 -0.87
N LYS A 74 -10.37 6.51 -0.92
CA LYS A 74 -11.42 5.88 -0.12
C LYS A 74 -10.83 5.00 0.98
N PRO A 75 -11.36 5.06 2.22
CA PRO A 75 -10.88 4.19 3.29
C PRO A 75 -11.21 2.72 2.96
N GLY A 76 -10.25 1.84 3.21
CA GLY A 76 -10.42 0.41 2.98
C GLY A 76 -9.30 -0.42 3.61
N LEU A 77 -9.46 -1.73 3.53
CA LEU A 77 -8.46 -2.70 3.95
C LEU A 77 -7.66 -3.12 2.72
N PHE A 78 -6.36 -2.84 2.68
CA PHE A 78 -5.50 -3.22 1.54
C PHE A 78 -5.58 -4.73 1.24
N CYS A 79 -5.75 -5.54 2.28
CA CYS A 79 -5.85 -6.99 2.19
C CYS A 79 -7.20 -7.51 1.66
N GLN A 80 -8.22 -6.66 1.51
CA GLN A 80 -9.52 -7.04 0.94
C GLN A 80 -9.88 -6.25 -0.33
N ALA A 81 -9.20 -5.14 -0.57
CA ALA A 81 -9.46 -4.28 -1.72
C ALA A 81 -8.84 -4.88 -2.99
N VAL A 82 -9.69 -5.42 -3.86
CA VAL A 82 -9.29 -5.91 -5.19
C VAL A 82 -9.00 -4.72 -6.11
N ILE A 83 -7.84 -4.73 -6.76
CA ILE A 83 -7.44 -3.72 -7.74
C ILE A 83 -7.63 -4.25 -9.16
N GLN A 84 -8.00 -3.37 -10.09
CA GLN A 84 -8.27 -3.71 -11.50
C GLN A 84 -7.45 -2.87 -12.50
N GLY A 85 -6.62 -1.97 -11.99
CA GLY A 85 -5.91 -0.98 -12.78
C GLY A 85 -4.95 -0.16 -11.93
N ASP A 86 -4.53 0.98 -12.46
CA ASP A 86 -3.73 1.96 -11.72
C ASP A 86 -4.44 2.38 -10.44
N VAL A 87 -3.68 2.51 -9.36
CA VAL A 87 -4.22 2.74 -8.02
C VAL A 87 -3.29 3.63 -7.22
N THR A 88 -3.86 4.48 -6.38
CA THR A 88 -3.12 5.25 -5.39
C THR A 88 -3.36 4.68 -3.99
N LEU A 89 -2.28 4.36 -3.28
CA LEU A 89 -2.29 3.80 -1.93
C LEU A 89 -1.68 4.80 -0.95
N GLU A 90 -2.42 5.11 0.11
CA GLU A 90 -2.04 6.11 1.11
C GLU A 90 -2.32 5.61 2.53
N PRO A 91 -1.62 6.12 3.55
CA PRO A 91 -1.93 5.78 4.94
C PRO A 91 -3.34 6.26 5.31
N VAL A 92 -3.94 5.61 6.31
CA VAL A 92 -5.27 5.99 6.83
C VAL A 92 -5.32 7.44 7.34
N SER A 93 -4.19 7.99 7.78
CA SER A 93 -4.05 9.39 8.20
C SER A 93 -2.65 9.88 7.88
N LYS A 94 -2.55 10.92 7.03
CA LYS A 94 -1.28 11.56 6.65
C LYS A 94 -0.61 12.30 7.80
N ASP A 95 -1.41 12.81 8.74
CA ASP A 95 -0.90 13.57 9.91
C ASP A 95 -0.32 12.67 11.01
N ARG A 96 -0.61 11.36 10.97
CA ARG A 96 -0.19 10.38 11.98
C ARG A 96 0.75 9.31 11.44
N VAL A 97 1.41 9.59 10.32
CA VAL A 97 2.36 8.66 9.70
C VAL A 97 3.56 8.46 10.60
N LEU A 98 3.87 7.19 10.86
CA LEU A 98 5.12 6.77 11.47
C LEU A 98 6.18 6.59 10.39
N LYS A 99 5.84 5.85 9.32
CA LYS A 99 6.65 5.66 8.13
C LYS A 99 5.79 5.11 6.98
N ASP A 100 5.85 5.71 5.80
CA ASP A 100 5.14 5.30 4.60
C ASP A 100 3.64 5.05 4.86
N LEU A 101 3.16 3.80 4.72
CA LEU A 101 1.77 3.41 4.93
C LEU A 101 1.46 3.03 6.39
N VAL A 102 2.46 3.06 7.26
CA VAL A 102 2.32 2.80 8.70
C VAL A 102 1.93 4.09 9.40
N ALA A 103 0.71 4.15 9.94
CA ALA A 103 0.22 5.27 10.74
C ALA A 103 -0.26 4.80 12.12
N LYS A 104 -0.17 5.67 13.12
CA LYS A 104 -0.73 5.38 14.45
C LYS A 104 -2.25 5.20 14.33
N LYS A 105 -2.77 4.14 14.95
CA LYS A 105 -4.23 3.98 15.13
C LYS A 105 -4.78 5.19 15.90
N PRO A 106 -6.00 5.65 15.58
CA PRO A 106 -6.66 6.72 16.30
C PRO A 106 -6.75 6.45 17.80
#